data_AF-A0A6A4TZB3-F1
#
_entry.id   AF-A0A6A4TZB3-F1
#
_cell.length_a   1.000
_cell.length_b   1.000
_cell.length_c   1.000
_cell.angle_alpha   90.00
_cell.angle_beta   90.00
_cell.angle_gamma   90.00
#
_symmetry.space_group_name_H-M   'P 1'
#
loop_
_entity.id
_entity.type
_entity.pdbx_description
1 polymer ?
#
loop_
_entity_poly.entity_id
_entity_poly.type
_entity_poly.pdbx_seq_one_letter_code
_entity_poly.pdbx_strand_id
1 'polypeptide(L)'
;MSFAQSRRTPSRNAPRGTGHRMAAAIVLFALVPLPVNPETRKGSSGPDTADLRTYLECSTTSDVRLLGFDEAILCSTVFMRIKLSFVPDVDPARFYSLPPTEKSAVDQLAYRLYLDWKEQHADEIDALMSEIRSSQADS
;
A
#
# COMPACT_ATOMS: atom_id res chain seq x y z
N MET A 1 -31.45 44.19 -0.82
CA MET A 1 -30.38 43.71 0.07
C MET A 1 -29.05 44.03 -0.61
N SER A 2 -28.36 45.06 -0.12
CA SER A 2 -27.13 45.62 -0.72
C SER A 2 -25.89 44.95 -0.12
N PHE A 3 -25.04 44.36 -0.95
CA PHE A 3 -23.70 43.93 -0.55
C PHE A 3 -22.69 45.02 -0.90
N ALA A 4 -22.06 45.57 0.13
CA ALA A 4 -21.02 46.57 0.03
C ALA A 4 -19.69 45.95 -0.42
N GLN A 5 -19.08 46.57 -1.44
CA GLN A 5 -17.70 46.36 -1.86
C GLN A 5 -16.72 46.87 -0.79
N SER A 6 -15.71 46.09 -0.42
CA SER A 6 -14.57 46.58 0.36
C SER A 6 -13.22 46.20 -0.26
N ARG A 7 -12.71 47.19 -0.99
CA ARG A 7 -11.35 47.63 -1.33
C ARG A 7 -10.16 46.69 -1.06
N ARG A 8 -9.37 46.50 -2.13
CA ARG A 8 -7.97 46.08 -2.16
C ARG A 8 -7.07 47.10 -1.47
N THR A 9 -5.98 46.63 -0.86
CA THR A 9 -4.75 47.41 -0.66
C THR A 9 -3.55 46.62 -1.21
N PRO A 10 -2.59 47.28 -1.88
CA PRO A 10 -1.33 46.66 -2.28
C PRO A 10 -0.26 46.94 -1.22
N SER A 11 0.63 45.98 -0.96
CA SER A 11 1.89 46.26 -0.25
C SER A 11 3.06 45.63 -1.00
N ARG A 12 3.84 46.51 -1.63
CA ARG A 12 5.20 46.26 -2.09
C ARG A 12 6.13 46.39 -0.87
N ASN A 13 7.00 45.41 -0.64
CA ASN A 13 8.46 45.58 -0.75
C ASN A 13 9.22 44.35 -0.24
N ALA A 14 10.24 43.99 -1.00
CA ALA A 14 11.17 42.89 -0.79
C ALA A 14 12.16 43.14 0.36
N PRO A 15 12.90 42.09 0.75
CA PRO A 15 14.35 42.21 0.70
C PRO A 15 15.02 41.07 -0.08
N ARG A 16 15.96 41.46 -0.95
CA ARG A 16 17.03 40.59 -1.47
C ARG A 16 17.93 40.21 -0.31
N GLY A 17 17.87 38.94 0.10
CA GLY A 17 18.77 38.32 1.06
C GLY A 17 19.90 37.60 0.37
N THR A 18 21.11 38.05 0.66
CA THR A 18 22.39 37.63 0.12
C THR A 18 22.82 36.24 0.62
N GLY A 19 23.31 35.44 -0.32
CA GLY A 19 24.27 34.34 -0.16
C GLY A 19 24.33 33.60 1.17
N HIS A 20 23.82 32.37 1.20
CA HIS A 20 24.45 31.28 1.94
C HIS A 20 24.59 30.11 0.96
N ARG A 21 25.82 29.87 0.51
CA ARG A 21 26.20 28.61 -0.13
C ARG A 21 26.00 27.52 0.94
N MET A 22 24.86 26.85 0.91
CA MET A 22 24.71 25.62 1.68
C MET A 22 25.66 24.59 1.06
N ALA A 23 26.76 24.34 1.77
CA ALA A 23 27.55 23.16 1.57
C ALA A 23 26.62 21.96 1.74
N ALA A 24 26.29 21.31 0.63
CA ALA A 24 25.61 20.03 0.63
C ALA A 24 26.55 19.04 1.31
N ALA A 25 26.33 18.79 2.60
CA ALA A 25 26.91 17.65 3.28
C ALA A 25 26.29 16.40 2.64
N ILE A 26 26.99 15.83 1.68
CA ILE A 26 26.70 14.51 1.14
C ILE A 26 26.98 13.53 2.27
N VAL A 27 25.95 13.18 3.03
CA VAL A 27 25.98 12.04 3.94
C VAL A 27 25.99 10.80 3.05
N LEU A 28 27.19 10.29 2.79
CA LEU A 28 27.39 8.95 2.25
C LEU A 28 26.84 7.96 3.28
N PHE A 29 25.57 7.56 3.10
CA PHE A 29 25.05 6.36 3.74
C PHE A 29 25.89 5.18 3.23
N ALA A 30 26.79 4.70 4.08
CA ALA A 30 27.46 3.44 3.87
C ALA A 30 26.38 2.36 3.71
N LEU A 31 26.29 1.80 2.51
CA LEU A 31 25.54 0.57 2.23
C LEU A 31 26.17 -0.53 3.08
N VAL A 32 25.66 -0.74 4.29
CA VAL A 32 25.94 -1.95 5.06
C VAL A 32 25.28 -3.09 4.27
N PRO A 33 26.05 -4.04 3.71
CA PRO A 33 25.46 -5.20 3.10
C PRO A 33 24.82 -6.02 4.22
N LEU A 34 23.49 -5.90 4.34
CA LEU A 34 22.73 -6.85 5.14
C LEU A 34 22.98 -8.24 4.58
N PRO A 35 23.15 -9.27 5.42
CA PRO A 35 23.21 -10.65 4.96
C PRO A 35 21.87 -10.98 4.30
N VAL A 36 21.81 -10.83 2.98
CA VAL A 36 20.75 -11.37 2.15
C VAL A 36 20.88 -12.87 2.30
N ASN A 37 19.92 -13.49 3.00
CA ASN A 37 19.81 -14.93 3.04
C ASN A 37 19.07 -15.36 1.76
N PRO A 38 19.76 -15.90 0.75
CA PRO A 38 19.15 -16.19 -0.55
C PRO A 38 18.26 -17.44 -0.52
N GLU A 39 18.22 -18.19 0.58
CA GLU A 39 17.56 -19.51 0.62
C GLU A 39 16.05 -19.47 0.94
N THR A 40 15.42 -18.29 1.04
CA THR A 40 13.96 -18.21 1.30
C THR A 40 13.22 -17.26 0.37
N ARG A 41 13.68 -17.08 -0.87
CA ARG A 41 12.87 -16.43 -1.90
C ARG A 41 12.84 -17.27 -3.16
N LYS A 42 12.12 -18.39 -3.08
CA LYS A 42 11.43 -18.93 -4.25
C LYS A 42 10.59 -17.76 -4.77
N GLY A 43 10.98 -17.20 -5.92
CA GLY A 43 10.30 -16.07 -6.54
C GLY A 43 8.85 -16.42 -6.79
N SER A 44 7.99 -16.11 -5.81
CA SER A 44 6.56 -16.29 -5.95
C SER A 44 6.09 -15.19 -6.88
N SER A 45 5.63 -15.57 -8.07
CA SER A 45 5.09 -14.72 -9.11
C SER A 45 3.77 -13.99 -8.72
N GLY A 46 3.46 -13.93 -7.43
CA GLY A 46 2.17 -13.49 -6.90
C GLY A 46 2.01 -13.81 -5.42
N PRO A 47 0.86 -13.46 -4.83
CA PRO A 47 0.53 -13.73 -3.44
C PRO A 47 0.26 -15.23 -3.20
N ASP A 48 0.25 -15.63 -1.93
CA ASP A 48 -0.22 -16.97 -1.55
C ASP A 48 -1.70 -17.14 -1.96
N THR A 49 -2.01 -18.26 -2.61
CA THR A 49 -3.35 -18.51 -3.17
C THR A 49 -4.42 -18.63 -2.08
N ALA A 50 -4.09 -19.14 -0.90
CA ALA A 50 -5.05 -19.25 0.20
C ALA A 50 -5.36 -17.87 0.80
N ASP A 51 -4.33 -17.01 0.95
CA ASP A 51 -4.53 -15.62 1.33
C ASP A 51 -5.37 -14.87 0.29
N LEU A 52 -5.07 -15.03 -1.00
CA LEU A 52 -5.85 -14.41 -2.08
C LEU A 52 -7.32 -14.85 -2.05
N ARG A 53 -7.59 -16.16 -1.93
CA ARG A 53 -8.95 -16.69 -1.81
C ARG A 53 -9.68 -16.07 -0.61
N THR A 54 -9.04 -16.05 0.56
CA THR A 54 -9.61 -15.47 1.79
C THR A 54 -9.95 -13.98 1.58
N TYR A 55 -9.07 -13.21 0.93
CA TYR A 55 -9.34 -11.81 0.62
C TYR A 55 -10.51 -11.63 -0.36
N LEU A 56 -10.61 -12.48 -1.38
CA LEU A 56 -11.70 -12.42 -2.35
C LEU A 56 -13.05 -12.79 -1.72
N GLU A 57 -13.09 -13.79 -0.83
CA GLU A 57 -14.28 -14.12 -0.02
C GLU A 57 -14.70 -12.95 0.89
N CYS A 58 -13.72 -12.29 1.51
CA CYS A 58 -13.93 -11.06 2.26
C CYS A 58 -14.55 -9.95 1.40
N SER A 59 -14.01 -9.75 0.19
CA SER A 59 -14.48 -8.74 -0.76
C SER A 59 -15.92 -9.02 -1.20
N THR A 60 -16.23 -10.25 -1.61
CA THR A 60 -17.60 -10.61 -2.02
C THR A 60 -18.60 -10.47 -0.89
N THR A 61 -18.21 -10.85 0.33
CA THR A 61 -19.06 -10.68 1.52
C THR A 61 -19.31 -9.19 1.82
N SER A 62 -18.28 -8.35 1.66
CA SER A 62 -18.39 -6.90 1.88
C SER A 62 -19.28 -6.19 0.85
N ASP A 63 -19.44 -6.76 -0.35
CA ASP A 63 -20.32 -6.21 -1.39
C ASP A 63 -21.81 -6.42 -1.06
N VAL A 64 -22.14 -7.46 -0.29
CA VAL A 64 -23.52 -7.83 0.04
C VAL A 64 -23.95 -7.39 1.44
N ARG A 65 -22.99 -7.20 2.36
CA ARG A 65 -23.26 -6.72 3.72
C ARG A 65 -22.06 -6.03 4.34
N LEU A 66 -22.31 -5.28 5.41
CA LEU A 66 -21.24 -4.81 6.28
C LEU A 66 -20.58 -6.00 6.98
N LEU A 67 -19.24 -5.96 7.03
CA LEU A 67 -18.44 -6.91 7.78
C LEU A 67 -18.52 -6.61 9.28
N GLY A 68 -18.57 -7.66 10.09
CA GLY A 68 -18.36 -7.56 11.53
C GLY A 68 -16.92 -7.12 11.85
N PHE A 69 -16.68 -6.71 13.09
CA PHE A 69 -15.36 -6.24 13.52
C PHE A 69 -14.27 -7.28 13.32
N ASP A 70 -14.51 -8.53 13.75
CA ASP A 70 -13.53 -9.62 13.62
C ASP A 70 -13.27 -9.99 12.16
N GLU A 71 -14.31 -9.97 11.33
CA GLU A 71 -14.19 -10.19 9.89
C GLU A 71 -13.34 -9.08 9.25
N ALA A 72 -13.62 -7.81 9.55
CA ALA A 72 -12.84 -6.69 9.01
C ALA A 72 -11.35 -6.76 9.43
N ILE A 73 -11.04 -7.20 10.65
CA ILE A 73 -9.66 -7.43 11.10
C ILE A 73 -9.01 -8.56 10.29
N LEU A 74 -9.70 -9.68 10.12
CA LEU A 74 -9.19 -10.80 9.32
C LEU A 74 -8.91 -10.35 7.87
N CYS A 75 -9.90 -9.72 7.23
CA CYS A 75 -9.81 -9.26 5.85
C CYS A 75 -8.67 -8.25 5.65
N SER A 76 -8.53 -7.28 6.56
CA SER A 76 -7.46 -6.28 6.49
C SER A 76 -6.07 -6.89 6.74
N THR A 77 -5.96 -7.88 7.64
CA THR A 77 -4.71 -8.60 7.91
C THR A 77 -4.27 -9.41 6.70
N VAL A 78 -5.20 -10.17 6.10
CA VAL A 78 -4.95 -10.95 4.88
C VAL A 78 -4.54 -10.03 3.74
N PHE A 79 -5.28 -8.93 3.52
CA PHE A 79 -4.95 -7.98 2.47
C PHE A 79 -3.57 -7.33 2.67
N MET A 80 -3.17 -7.07 3.91
CA MET A 80 -1.83 -6.56 4.19
C MET A 80 -0.74 -7.58 3.82
N ARG A 81 -0.93 -8.87 4.10
CA ARG A 81 0.01 -9.93 3.71
C ARG A 81 0.13 -10.04 2.18
N ILE A 82 -0.99 -9.99 1.46
CA ILE A 82 -1.03 -9.97 0.00
C ILE A 82 -0.24 -8.79 -0.56
N LYS A 83 -0.50 -7.56 -0.07
CA LYS A 83 0.22 -6.38 -0.55
C LYS A 83 1.73 -6.50 -0.30
N LEU A 84 2.12 -6.91 0.91
CA LEU A 84 3.52 -6.98 1.28
C LEU A 84 4.27 -8.11 0.56
N SER A 85 3.60 -9.16 0.08
CA SER A 85 4.28 -10.20 -0.71
C SER A 85 4.88 -9.69 -2.01
N PHE A 86 4.45 -8.52 -2.51
CA PHE A 86 5.04 -7.87 -3.68
C PHE A 86 6.27 -7.00 -3.36
N VAL A 87 6.52 -6.68 -2.09
CA VAL A 87 7.66 -5.84 -1.70
C VAL A 87 8.80 -6.74 -1.21
N PRO A 88 9.95 -6.75 -1.91
CA PRO A 88 11.08 -7.52 -1.45
C PRO A 88 11.57 -7.00 -0.10
N ASP A 89 11.90 -7.95 0.78
CA ASP A 89 12.54 -7.76 2.08
C ASP A 89 11.67 -7.05 3.13
N VAL A 90 10.36 -7.04 2.88
CA VAL A 90 9.38 -6.53 3.83
C VAL A 90 8.33 -7.60 4.13
N ASP A 91 8.55 -8.34 5.21
CA ASP A 91 7.49 -9.14 5.83
C ASP A 91 6.61 -8.27 6.76
N PRO A 92 5.47 -8.78 7.26
CA PRO A 92 4.61 -8.02 8.17
C PRO A 92 5.33 -7.54 9.43
N ALA A 93 6.17 -8.37 10.06
CA ALA A 93 6.88 -7.99 11.28
C ALA A 93 7.83 -6.82 11.02
N ARG A 94 8.56 -6.86 9.90
CA ARG A 94 9.40 -5.77 9.44
C ARG A 94 8.57 -4.53 9.15
N PHE A 95 7.46 -4.64 8.43
CA PHE A 95 6.58 -3.53 8.09
C PHE A 95 6.05 -2.79 9.33
N TYR A 96 5.62 -3.52 10.37
CA TYR A 96 5.14 -2.91 11.60
C TYR A 96 6.24 -2.27 12.46
N SER A 97 7.51 -2.65 12.24
CA SER A 97 8.67 -2.02 12.90
C SER A 97 9.13 -0.71 12.24
N LEU A 98 8.62 -0.38 11.05
CA LEU A 98 9.05 0.81 10.31
C LEU A 98 8.55 2.12 10.96
N PRO A 99 9.32 3.21 10.85
CA PRO A 99 8.82 4.55 11.15
C PRO A 99 7.56 4.88 10.33
N PRO A 100 6.64 5.74 10.82
CA PRO A 100 5.39 6.05 10.12
C PRO A 100 5.55 6.52 8.67
N THR A 101 6.60 7.30 8.38
CA THR A 101 6.89 7.82 7.03
C THR A 101 7.31 6.70 6.08
N GLU A 102 8.22 5.83 6.51
CA GLU A 102 8.67 4.66 5.73
C GLU A 102 7.54 3.66 5.54
N LYS A 103 6.76 3.41 6.60
CA LYS A 103 5.59 2.53 6.54
C LYS A 103 4.57 2.99 5.49
N SER A 104 4.29 4.29 5.43
CA SER A 104 3.40 4.87 4.41
C SER A 104 3.96 4.69 3.00
N ALA A 105 5.26 4.93 2.80
CA ALA A 105 5.89 4.74 1.50
C ALA A 105 5.85 3.28 1.03
N VAL A 106 6.10 2.34 1.95
CA VAL A 106 6.02 0.89 1.67
C VAL A 106 4.60 0.46 1.37
N ASP A 107 3.60 0.94 2.12
CA ASP A 107 2.19 0.59 1.87
C ASP A 107 1.71 1.09 0.49
N GLN A 108 2.09 2.31 0.10
CA GLN A 108 1.78 2.86 -1.23
C GLN A 108 2.45 2.05 -2.35
N LEU A 109 3.72 1.70 -2.18
CA LEU A 109 4.45 0.87 -3.14
C LEU A 109 3.80 -0.51 -3.27
N ALA A 110 3.54 -1.17 -2.14
CA ALA A 110 2.92 -2.50 -2.07
C ALA A 110 1.54 -2.52 -2.76
N TYR A 111 0.72 -1.49 -2.49
CA TYR A 111 -0.59 -1.38 -3.12
C TYR A 111 -0.52 -1.17 -4.63
N ARG A 112 0.40 -0.33 -5.12
CA ARG A 112 0.60 -0.14 -6.56
C ARG A 112 1.00 -1.45 -7.24
N LEU A 113 1.98 -2.16 -6.69
CA LEU A 113 2.44 -3.43 -7.25
C LEU A 113 1.34 -4.50 -7.24
N TYR A 114 0.50 -4.53 -6.21
CA TYR A 114 -0.69 -5.37 -6.19
C TYR A 114 -1.67 -5.03 -7.31
N LEU A 115 -1.93 -3.75 -7.58
CA LEU A 115 -2.81 -3.34 -8.69
C LEU A 115 -2.23 -3.74 -10.05
N ASP A 116 -0.94 -3.51 -10.27
CA ASP A 116 -0.25 -3.90 -11.51
C ASP A 116 -0.33 -5.42 -11.72
N TRP A 117 -0.14 -6.20 -10.65
CA TRP A 117 -0.28 -7.66 -10.70
C TRP A 117 -1.72 -8.09 -10.96
N LYS A 118 -2.69 -7.47 -10.27
CA LYS A 118 -4.12 -7.77 -10.41
C LYS A 118 -4.60 -7.57 -11.85
N GLU A 119 -4.13 -6.51 -12.51
CA GLU A 119 -4.44 -6.24 -13.92
C GLU A 119 -3.88 -7.33 -14.84
N GLN A 120 -2.65 -7.78 -14.60
CA GLN A 120 -1.99 -8.82 -15.40
C GLN A 120 -2.59 -10.23 -15.20
N HIS A 121 -3.25 -10.47 -14.07
CA HIS A 121 -3.80 -11.78 -13.68
C HIS A 121 -5.33 -11.73 -13.54
N ALA A 122 -6.00 -10.86 -14.31
CA ALA A 122 -7.44 -10.67 -14.25
C ALA A 122 -8.21 -11.99 -14.48
N ASP A 123 -7.81 -12.78 -15.48
CA ASP A 123 -8.46 -14.06 -15.81
C ASP A 123 -8.35 -15.08 -14.66
N GLU A 124 -7.20 -15.14 -13.97
CA GLU A 124 -7.00 -16.03 -12.82
C GLU A 124 -7.87 -15.62 -11.63
N ILE A 125 -7.97 -14.31 -11.39
CA ILE A 125 -8.80 -13.76 -10.33
C ILE A 125 -10.28 -14.00 -10.64
N ASP A 126 -10.70 -13.82 -11.88
CA ASP A 126 -12.08 -14.07 -12.31
C ASP A 126 -12.46 -15.55 -12.18
N ALA A 127 -11.55 -16.47 -12.53
CA ALA A 127 -11.73 -17.90 -12.31
C ALA A 127 -11.92 -18.22 -10.81
N LEU A 128 -11.03 -17.69 -9.95
CA LEU A 128 -11.11 -17.90 -8.51
C LEU A 128 -12.38 -17.30 -7.89
N MET A 129 -12.80 -16.12 -8.35
CA MET A 129 -14.06 -15.49 -7.96
C MET A 129 -15.27 -16.31 -8.38
N SER A 130 -15.24 -16.93 -9.56
CA SER A 130 -16.29 -17.83 -10.03
C SER A 130 -16.43 -19.04 -9.10
N GLU A 131 -15.31 -19.69 -8.76
CA GLU A 131 -15.28 -20.82 -7.82
C GLU A 131 -15.83 -20.46 -6.43
N ILE A 132 -15.44 -19.30 -5.90
CA ILE A 132 -15.92 -18.81 -4.60
C ILE A 132 -17.45 -18.64 -4.63
N ARG A 133 -17.98 -17.99 -5.67
CA ARG A 133 -19.44 -17.79 -5.81
C ARG A 133 -20.20 -19.11 -5.94
N SER A 134 -19.67 -20.06 -6.71
CA SER A 134 -20.27 -21.39 -6.82
C SER A 134 -20.31 -22.11 -5.48
N SER A 135 -19.22 -22.06 -4.71
CA SER A 135 -19.14 -22.73 -3.40
C SER A 135 -20.12 -22.15 -2.36
N GLN A 136 -20.42 -20.85 -2.45
CA GLN A 136 -21.38 -20.18 -1.58
C GLN A 136 -22.84 -20.49 -1.93
N ALA A 137 -23.15 -20.82 -3.19
CA ALA A 137 -24.51 -21.16 -3.61
C ALA A 137 -24.97 -22.53 -3.09
N ASP A 138 -24.03 -23.41 -2.77
CA ASP A 138 -24.29 -24.78 -2.28
C ASP A 138 -24.37 -24.85 -0.74
N SER A 139 -24.14 -23.74 -0.03
CA SER A 139 -24.14 -23.64 1.45
C SER A 139 -25.47 -23.13 1.99
#